data_AF-A0A656JY81-F1
#
_entry.id   AF-A0A656JY81-F1
#
_cell.length_a   1.000
_cell.length_b   1.000
_cell.length_c   1.000
_cell.angle_alpha   90.00
_cell.angle_beta   90.00
_cell.angle_gamma   90.00
#
_symmetry.space_group_name_H-M   'P 1'
#
loop_
_entity.id
_entity.type
_entity.pdbx_description
1 polymer ?
#
loop_
_entity_poly.entity_id
_entity_poly.type
_entity_poly.pdbx_seq_one_letter_code
_entity_poly.pdbx_strand_id
1 'polypeptide(L)'
;YLWAAQALTEGNIDLGVASDAFTQPDALASQIIDSFPNMPAVIDGSQMQDAIPTLAVLAAFNRQPVRFVGIANLRVKECDRISALCDGLCAIAPGLAVEEGDDLIVHANPALAGTTVNALIDTHSDHRIAMCFALAGLKIKGIHIQDPDCVAKTYPGYWDALASLGVSVQR
;
A
#
# COMPACT_ATOMS: atom_id res chain seq x y z
N TYR A 1 -2.95 5.51 -4.78
CA TYR A 1 -2.58 6.20 -3.54
C TYR A 1 -3.71 7.05 -2.96
N LEU A 2 -4.23 8.06 -3.67
CA LEU A 2 -5.30 8.92 -3.14
C LEU A 2 -6.58 8.15 -2.78
N TRP A 3 -7.06 7.25 -3.65
CA TRP A 3 -8.21 6.39 -3.33
C TRP A 3 -7.96 5.48 -2.11
N ALA A 4 -6.74 4.97 -1.93
CA ALA A 4 -6.41 4.18 -0.74
C ALA A 4 -6.37 5.04 0.52
N ALA A 5 -5.85 6.28 0.44
CA ALA A 5 -5.93 7.23 1.54
C ALA A 5 -7.37 7.57 1.90
N GLN A 6 -8.24 7.74 0.89
CA GLN A 6 -9.68 7.94 1.08
C GLN A 6 -10.33 6.75 1.79
N ALA A 7 -10.08 5.53 1.31
CA ALA A 7 -10.60 4.29 1.90
C ALA A 7 -10.14 4.10 3.36
N LEU A 8 -8.88 4.44 3.66
CA LEU A 8 -8.38 4.41 5.03
C LEU A 8 -9.05 5.51 5.89
N THR A 9 -9.12 6.75 5.43
CA THR A 9 -9.56 7.87 6.27
C THR A 9 -11.07 8.05 6.37
N GLU A 10 -11.85 7.23 5.64
CA GLU A 10 -13.30 7.46 5.43
C GLU A 10 -13.59 8.85 4.84
N GLY A 11 -12.60 9.45 4.17
CA GLY A 11 -12.69 10.75 3.53
C GLY A 11 -13.49 10.70 2.22
N ASN A 12 -13.70 11.87 1.62
CA ASN A 12 -14.28 11.99 0.28
C ASN A 12 -13.33 12.78 -0.62
N ILE A 13 -12.79 12.15 -1.68
CA ILE A 13 -11.93 12.80 -2.66
C ILE A 13 -12.69 12.84 -4.00
N ASP A 14 -13.01 14.05 -4.46
CA ASP A 14 -13.50 14.29 -5.81
C ASP A 14 -12.33 14.73 -6.70
N LEU A 15 -11.91 13.86 -7.61
CA LEU A 15 -10.84 14.16 -8.57
C LEU A 15 -11.35 14.89 -9.82
N GLY A 16 -12.65 15.16 -9.92
CA GLY A 16 -13.29 15.78 -11.09
C GLY A 16 -13.33 14.88 -12.33
N VAL A 17 -12.95 13.61 -12.18
CA VAL A 17 -12.96 12.57 -13.22
C VAL A 17 -13.51 11.28 -12.64
N ALA A 18 -14.42 10.63 -13.38
CA ALA A 18 -14.97 9.35 -12.97
C ALA A 18 -13.90 8.25 -13.04
N SER A 19 -13.94 7.28 -12.12
CA SER A 19 -12.95 6.21 -12.03
C SER A 19 -12.94 5.28 -13.26
N ASP A 20 -14.05 5.22 -14.00
CA ASP A 20 -14.20 4.48 -15.26
C ASP A 20 -13.61 5.21 -16.48
N ALA A 21 -13.19 6.48 -16.33
CA ALA A 21 -12.49 7.23 -17.37
C ALA A 21 -10.97 6.93 -17.43
N PHE A 22 -10.45 6.16 -16.47
CA PHE A 22 -9.05 5.77 -16.41
C PHE A 22 -8.75 4.52 -17.23
N THR A 23 -7.46 4.17 -17.35
CA THR A 23 -7.07 2.95 -18.04
C THR A 23 -7.69 1.72 -17.34
N GLN A 24 -7.94 0.64 -18.08
CA GLN A 24 -8.54 -0.58 -17.53
C GLN A 24 -7.83 -1.10 -16.25
N PRO A 25 -6.48 -1.12 -16.18
CA PRO A 25 -5.75 -1.40 -14.95
C PRO A 25 -6.11 -0.52 -13.74
N ASP A 26 -6.22 0.79 -13.96
CA ASP A 26 -6.51 1.77 -12.90
C ASP A 26 -7.95 1.65 -12.41
N ALA A 27 -8.89 1.42 -13.34
CA ALA A 27 -10.30 1.20 -13.02
C ALA A 27 -10.49 -0.07 -12.16
N LEU A 28 -9.78 -1.16 -12.49
CA LEU A 28 -9.82 -2.40 -11.70
C LEU A 28 -9.24 -2.20 -10.29
N ALA A 29 -8.10 -1.49 -10.18
CA ALA A 29 -7.52 -1.16 -8.89
C ALA A 29 -8.47 -0.29 -8.05
N SER A 30 -9.15 0.69 -8.66
CA SER A 30 -10.15 1.51 -8.00
C SER A 30 -11.31 0.66 -7.45
N GLN A 31 -11.88 -0.22 -8.27
CA GLN A 31 -12.98 -1.09 -7.83
C GLN A 31 -12.61 -1.97 -6.63
N ILE A 32 -11.38 -2.47 -6.60
CA ILE A 32 -10.87 -3.22 -5.45
C ILE A 32 -10.75 -2.33 -4.21
N ILE A 33 -10.22 -1.12 -4.36
CA ILE A 33 -10.14 -0.17 -3.24
C ILE A 33 -11.53 0.19 -2.72
N ASP A 34 -12.51 0.38 -3.60
CA ASP A 34 -13.91 0.69 -3.24
C ASP A 34 -14.57 -0.44 -2.44
N SER A 35 -14.09 -1.68 -2.60
CA SER A 35 -14.58 -2.82 -1.83
C SER A 35 -14.04 -2.88 -0.40
N PHE A 36 -13.03 -2.09 -0.05
CA PHE A 36 -12.47 -2.03 1.31
C PHE A 36 -13.54 -1.61 2.35
N PRO A 37 -13.62 -2.24 3.54
CA PRO A 37 -12.73 -3.26 4.10
C PRO A 37 -13.20 -4.71 3.85
N ASN A 38 -13.82 -4.98 2.70
CA ASN A 38 -14.28 -6.31 2.26
C ASN A 38 -13.61 -6.70 0.92
N MET A 39 -12.30 -6.43 0.78
CA MET A 39 -11.55 -6.79 -0.42
C MET A 39 -11.65 -8.31 -0.70
N PRO A 40 -11.64 -8.73 -1.98
CA PRO A 40 -11.66 -10.15 -2.35
C PRO A 40 -10.53 -10.94 -1.67
N ALA A 41 -10.80 -12.20 -1.32
CA ALA A 41 -9.81 -13.07 -0.68
C ALA A 41 -8.62 -13.39 -1.60
N VAL A 42 -8.83 -13.32 -2.92
CA VAL A 42 -7.79 -13.49 -3.94
C VAL A 42 -7.86 -12.31 -4.92
N ILE A 43 -6.73 -11.67 -5.17
CA ILE A 43 -6.59 -10.58 -6.14
C ILE A 43 -5.53 -10.99 -7.17
N ASP A 44 -5.93 -11.08 -8.44
CA ASP A 44 -5.01 -11.30 -9.55
C ASP A 44 -4.39 -9.97 -9.98
N GLY A 45 -3.10 -9.80 -9.71
CA GLY A 45 -2.35 -8.59 -10.00
C GLY A 45 -1.73 -8.50 -11.39
N SER A 46 -1.98 -9.48 -12.28
CA SER A 46 -1.33 -9.57 -13.59
C SER A 46 -1.51 -8.30 -14.44
N GLN A 47 -2.67 -7.64 -14.32
CA GLN A 47 -3.01 -6.42 -15.05
C GLN A 47 -2.86 -5.12 -14.24
N MET A 48 -2.52 -5.17 -12.95
CA MET A 48 -2.48 -3.99 -12.07
C MET A 48 -1.25 -3.95 -11.17
N GLN A 49 -0.12 -4.42 -11.68
CA GLN A 49 1.15 -4.59 -10.96
C GLN A 49 1.57 -3.34 -10.16
N ASP A 50 1.35 -2.15 -10.71
CA ASP A 50 1.72 -0.88 -10.07
C ASP A 50 0.84 -0.51 -8.87
N ALA A 51 -0.39 -1.05 -8.80
CA ALA A 51 -1.31 -0.83 -7.68
C ALA A 51 -1.10 -1.83 -6.53
N ILE A 52 -0.50 -3.00 -6.81
CA ILE A 52 -0.33 -4.08 -5.83
C ILE A 52 0.34 -3.63 -4.53
N PRO A 53 1.43 -2.84 -4.53
CA PRO A 53 2.03 -2.37 -3.28
C PRO A 53 1.05 -1.62 -2.38
N THR A 54 0.20 -0.77 -2.97
CA THR A 54 -0.82 -0.03 -2.23
C THR A 54 -1.93 -0.95 -1.73
N LEU A 55 -2.40 -1.86 -2.57
CA LEU A 55 -3.44 -2.83 -2.21
C LEU A 55 -2.97 -3.78 -1.09
N ALA A 56 -1.71 -4.20 -1.10
CA ALA A 56 -1.12 -5.05 -0.07
C ALA A 56 -1.09 -4.35 1.29
N VAL A 57 -0.68 -3.08 1.34
CA VAL A 57 -0.72 -2.30 2.60
C VAL A 57 -2.17 -2.07 3.05
N LEU A 58 -3.10 -1.81 2.14
CA LEU A 58 -4.52 -1.67 2.46
C LEU A 58 -5.11 -2.97 3.02
N ALA A 59 -4.70 -4.12 2.47
CA ALA A 59 -5.16 -5.45 2.89
C ALA A 59 -4.83 -5.77 4.36
N ALA A 60 -3.76 -5.18 4.92
CA ALA A 60 -3.46 -5.31 6.35
C ALA A 60 -4.57 -4.77 7.26
N PHE A 61 -5.38 -3.83 6.78
CA PHE A 61 -6.52 -3.25 7.49
C PHE A 61 -7.87 -3.80 7.02
N ASN A 62 -7.87 -4.78 6.11
CA ASN A 62 -9.08 -5.42 5.61
C ASN A 62 -9.75 -6.28 6.70
N ARG A 63 -10.96 -6.79 6.46
CA ARG A 63 -11.63 -7.72 7.38
C ARG A 63 -11.17 -9.16 7.27
N GLN A 64 -10.61 -9.54 6.13
CA GLN A 64 -10.13 -10.90 5.85
C GLN A 64 -8.77 -10.87 5.16
N PRO A 65 -7.96 -11.92 5.29
CA PRO A 65 -6.70 -12.04 4.56
C PRO A 65 -6.91 -11.94 3.04
N VAL A 66 -5.88 -11.47 2.34
CA VAL A 66 -5.89 -11.32 0.89
C VAL A 66 -4.64 -11.98 0.32
N ARG A 67 -4.83 -12.88 -0.65
CA ARG A 67 -3.76 -13.47 -1.45
C ARG A 67 -3.64 -12.74 -2.77
N PHE A 68 -2.47 -12.18 -3.04
CA PHE A 68 -2.12 -11.55 -4.31
C PHE A 68 -1.42 -12.57 -5.19
N VAL A 69 -1.97 -12.84 -6.37
CA VAL A 69 -1.48 -13.84 -7.34
C VAL A 69 -1.16 -13.19 -8.68
N GLY A 70 -0.39 -13.88 -9.54
CA GLY A 70 -0.06 -13.36 -10.86
C GLY A 70 0.90 -12.16 -10.83
N ILE A 71 1.64 -12.01 -9.73
CA ILE A 71 2.50 -10.86 -9.45
C ILE A 71 4.00 -11.16 -9.60
N ALA A 72 4.39 -12.29 -10.20
CA ALA A 72 5.80 -12.68 -10.36
C ALA A 72 6.70 -11.58 -10.98
N ASN A 73 6.17 -10.77 -11.90
CA ASN A 73 6.88 -9.64 -12.49
C ASN A 73 7.31 -8.55 -11.49
N LEU A 74 6.73 -8.53 -10.29
CA LEU A 74 7.10 -7.61 -9.21
C LEU A 74 8.47 -7.91 -8.62
N ARG A 75 8.99 -9.14 -8.78
CA ARG A 75 10.33 -9.52 -8.30
C ARG A 75 11.47 -8.86 -9.07
N VAL A 76 11.20 -8.39 -10.28
CA VAL A 76 12.21 -7.83 -11.21
C VAL A 76 11.97 -6.36 -11.53
N LYS A 77 11.29 -5.62 -10.64
CA LYS A 77 11.08 -4.17 -10.78
C LYS A 77 12.33 -3.43 -10.25
N GLU A 78 12.17 -2.21 -9.78
CA GLU A 78 13.27 -1.47 -9.15
C GLU A 78 13.91 -2.23 -7.97
N CYS A 79 13.10 -3.02 -7.25
CA CYS A 79 13.55 -4.04 -6.32
C CYS A 79 12.67 -5.30 -6.47
N ASP A 80 12.96 -6.35 -5.69
CA ASP A 80 11.97 -7.40 -5.45
C ASP A 80 10.87 -6.84 -4.57
N ARG A 81 9.79 -6.37 -5.20
CA ARG A 81 8.67 -5.74 -4.50
C ARG A 81 7.87 -6.74 -3.67
N ILE A 82 7.90 -8.03 -3.98
CA ILE A 82 7.18 -9.04 -3.19
C ILE A 82 7.86 -9.17 -1.83
N SER A 83 9.17 -9.38 -1.83
CA SER A 83 9.94 -9.48 -0.59
C SER A 83 9.94 -8.16 0.18
N ALA A 84 10.12 -7.02 -0.48
CA ALA A 84 10.05 -5.71 0.17
C ALA A 84 8.69 -5.46 0.86
N LEU A 85 7.57 -5.87 0.23
CA LEU A 85 6.24 -5.79 0.85
C LEU A 85 6.11 -6.76 2.03
N CYS A 86 6.57 -7.99 1.89
CA CYS A 86 6.52 -8.99 2.95
C CYS A 86 7.31 -8.51 4.18
N ASP A 87 8.54 -8.06 3.98
CA ASP A 87 9.44 -7.57 5.04
C ASP A 87 8.87 -6.32 5.71
N GLY A 88 8.41 -5.34 4.94
CA GLY A 88 7.84 -4.11 5.49
C GLY A 88 6.54 -4.35 6.27
N LEU A 89 5.67 -5.27 5.81
CA LEU A 89 4.47 -5.66 6.56
C LEU A 89 4.85 -6.42 7.84
N CYS A 90 5.84 -7.31 7.78
CA CYS A 90 6.34 -8.01 8.97
C CYS A 90 7.04 -7.08 9.98
N ALA A 91 7.64 -5.99 9.51
CA ALA A 91 8.19 -4.94 10.37
C ALA A 91 7.09 -4.17 11.13
N ILE A 92 5.89 -4.04 10.56
CA ILE A 92 4.72 -3.47 11.24
C ILE A 92 4.21 -4.43 12.32
N ALA A 93 4.01 -5.69 11.95
CA ALA A 93 3.62 -6.75 12.88
C ALA A 93 4.17 -8.10 12.42
N PRO A 94 4.83 -8.88 13.29
CA PRO A 94 5.34 -10.20 12.93
C PRO A 94 4.25 -11.10 12.35
N GLY A 95 4.52 -11.67 11.17
CA GLY A 95 3.58 -12.55 10.47
C GLY A 95 2.39 -11.84 9.81
N LEU A 96 2.46 -10.52 9.61
CA LEU A 96 1.41 -9.78 8.89
C LEU A 96 1.37 -10.13 7.39
N ALA A 97 2.48 -10.63 6.83
CA ALA A 97 2.54 -11.13 5.48
C ALA A 97 3.41 -12.39 5.36
N VAL A 98 3.16 -13.17 4.32
CA VAL A 98 3.91 -14.38 3.98
C VAL A 98 4.06 -14.47 2.46
N GLU A 99 5.27 -14.81 2.00
CA GLU A 99 5.51 -15.17 0.60
C GLU A 99 5.22 -16.66 0.37
N GLU A 100 4.47 -16.97 -0.70
CA GLU A 100 4.24 -18.34 -1.16
C GLU A 100 4.58 -18.45 -2.65
N GLY A 101 5.80 -18.86 -2.97
CA GLY A 101 6.28 -18.87 -4.36
C GLY A 101 6.34 -17.43 -4.89
N ASP A 102 5.57 -17.13 -5.94
CA ASP A 102 5.44 -15.77 -6.50
C ASP A 102 4.20 -15.02 -6.00
N ASP A 103 3.51 -15.56 -5.01
CA ASP A 103 2.34 -14.92 -4.40
C ASP A 103 2.72 -14.24 -3.09
N LEU A 104 1.93 -13.23 -2.72
CA LEU A 104 1.99 -12.57 -1.42
C LEU A 104 0.66 -12.75 -0.70
N ILE A 105 0.71 -13.27 0.53
CA ILE A 105 -0.47 -13.35 1.40
C ILE A 105 -0.32 -12.28 2.47
N VAL A 106 -1.31 -11.39 2.54
CA VAL A 106 -1.39 -10.38 3.60
C VAL A 106 -2.50 -10.78 4.56
N HIS A 107 -2.14 -10.97 5.82
CA HIS A 107 -3.09 -11.22 6.89
C HIS A 107 -3.79 -9.92 7.28
N ALA A 108 -5.10 -10.01 7.52
CA ALA A 108 -5.88 -8.88 8.01
C ALA A 108 -5.66 -8.71 9.53
N ASN A 109 -5.28 -7.51 9.94
CA ASN A 109 -5.21 -7.11 11.34
C ASN A 109 -5.78 -5.69 11.51
N PRO A 110 -7.12 -5.52 11.45
CA PRO A 110 -7.76 -4.21 11.59
C PRO A 110 -7.50 -3.56 12.97
N ALA A 111 -7.10 -4.33 13.98
CA ALA A 111 -6.72 -3.82 15.29
C ALA A 111 -5.40 -3.02 15.28
N LEU A 112 -4.65 -3.03 14.17
CA LEU A 112 -3.51 -2.12 13.99
C LEU A 112 -3.94 -0.66 13.98
N ALA A 113 -5.16 -0.33 13.53
CA ALA A 113 -5.63 1.05 13.48
C ALA A 113 -5.62 1.72 14.87
N GLY A 114 -4.98 2.89 14.98
CA GLY A 114 -4.79 3.64 16.21
C GLY A 114 -3.60 3.20 17.06
N THR A 115 -2.85 2.17 16.66
CA THR A 115 -1.67 1.70 17.39
C THR A 115 -0.43 2.55 17.09
N THR A 116 0.60 2.37 17.92
CA THR A 116 1.96 2.88 17.66
C THR A 116 2.89 1.69 17.53
N VAL A 117 3.59 1.61 16.40
CA VAL A 117 4.62 0.61 16.14
C VAL A 117 6.00 1.28 16.12
N ASN A 118 7.06 0.50 15.93
CA ASN A 118 8.39 1.01 15.64
C ASN A 118 8.92 0.28 14.40
N ALA A 119 8.27 0.55 13.27
CA ALA A 119 8.50 -0.17 12.02
C ALA A 119 9.43 0.65 11.13
N LEU A 120 10.62 0.11 10.88
CA LEU A 120 11.57 0.67 9.93
C LEU A 120 11.40 -0.03 8.58
N ILE A 121 11.01 0.73 7.57
CA ILE A 121 10.72 0.25 6.23
C ILE A 121 11.93 0.54 5.34
N ASP A 122 12.61 -0.53 4.90
CA ASP A 122 13.57 -0.44 3.81
C ASP A 122 12.81 -0.30 2.49
N THR A 123 13.09 0.78 1.77
CA THR A 123 12.41 1.07 0.50
C THR A 123 13.12 0.42 -0.68
N HIS A 124 14.35 -0.05 -0.49
CA HIS A 124 15.23 -0.52 -1.57
C HIS A 124 15.34 0.49 -2.72
N SER A 125 15.29 1.79 -2.40
CA SER A 125 15.22 2.91 -3.35
C SER A 125 14.04 2.84 -4.34
N ASP A 126 12.98 2.11 -3.99
CA ASP A 126 11.73 2.05 -4.74
C ASP A 126 10.68 3.00 -4.14
N HIS A 127 10.44 4.10 -4.87
CA HIS A 127 9.39 5.06 -4.59
C HIS A 127 8.01 4.45 -4.30
N ARG A 128 7.61 3.35 -4.95
CA ARG A 128 6.29 2.74 -4.69
C ARG A 128 6.23 2.08 -3.31
N ILE A 129 7.33 1.50 -2.85
CA ILE A 129 7.44 0.93 -1.51
C ILE A 129 7.40 2.05 -0.46
N ALA A 130 8.18 3.11 -0.66
CA ALA A 130 8.13 4.31 0.18
C ALA A 130 6.70 4.88 0.29
N MET A 131 6.05 5.12 -0.84
CA MET A 131 4.71 5.70 -0.88
C MET A 131 3.62 4.76 -0.32
N CYS A 132 3.67 3.46 -0.57
CA CYS A 132 2.62 2.57 -0.06
C CYS A 132 2.70 2.41 1.46
N PHE A 133 3.89 2.25 2.03
CA PHE A 133 4.03 2.12 3.49
C PHE A 133 3.78 3.43 4.23
N ALA A 134 4.10 4.57 3.62
CA ALA A 134 3.76 5.87 4.20
C ALA A 134 2.24 6.05 4.37
N LEU A 135 1.40 5.45 3.50
CA LEU A 135 -0.06 5.46 3.66
C LEU A 135 -0.53 4.72 4.92
N ALA A 136 0.20 3.68 5.38
CA ALA A 136 -0.14 3.03 6.64
C ALA A 136 -0.10 4.04 7.81
N GLY A 137 0.75 5.07 7.71
CA GLY A 137 0.86 6.20 8.64
C GLY A 137 -0.45 6.96 8.90
N LEU A 138 -1.45 6.84 8.02
CA LEU A 138 -2.80 7.39 8.24
C LEU A 138 -3.59 6.64 9.32
N LYS A 139 -3.24 5.38 9.58
CA LYS A 139 -3.90 4.54 10.59
C LYS A 139 -3.01 4.20 11.77
N ILE A 140 -1.69 4.15 11.59
CA ILE A 140 -0.74 3.75 12.63
C ILE A 140 0.36 4.78 12.79
N LYS A 141 0.83 4.96 14.03
CA LYS A 141 1.98 5.82 14.34
C LYS A 141 3.27 5.01 14.33
N GLY A 142 4.41 5.67 14.11
CA GLY A 142 5.74 5.05 14.23
C GLY A 142 6.18 4.21 13.02
N ILE A 143 5.75 4.62 11.83
CA ILE A 143 6.34 4.16 10.56
C ILE A 143 7.54 5.05 10.22
N HIS A 144 8.69 4.44 10.02
CA HIS A 144 9.93 5.10 9.64
C HIS A 144 10.32 4.63 8.23
N ILE A 145 10.34 5.55 7.27
CA ILE A 145 10.68 5.24 5.87
C ILE A 145 12.16 5.52 5.63
N GLN A 146 12.93 4.53 5.18
CA GLN A 146 14.31 4.74 4.74
C GLN A 146 14.37 5.31 3.33
N ASP A 147 15.36 6.16 3.04
CA ASP A 147 15.53 6.82 1.73
C ASP A 147 14.21 7.48 1.23
N PRO A 148 13.57 8.37 2.03
CA PRO A 148 12.28 8.94 1.66
C PRO A 148 12.36 9.86 0.42
N ASP A 149 13.55 10.28 0.00
CA ASP A 149 13.74 11.13 -1.18
C ASP A 149 13.54 10.36 -2.50
N CYS A 150 13.55 9.01 -2.47
CA CYS A 150 13.31 8.20 -3.66
C CYS A 150 11.93 8.47 -4.32
N VAL A 151 10.95 8.99 -3.55
CA VAL A 151 9.62 9.35 -4.07
C VAL A 151 9.66 10.44 -5.14
N ALA A 152 10.71 11.28 -5.15
CA ALA A 152 10.85 12.36 -6.12
C ALA A 152 10.97 11.87 -7.58
N LYS A 153 11.27 10.58 -7.79
CA LYS A 153 11.26 9.94 -9.11
C LYS A 153 9.91 10.11 -9.83
N THR A 154 8.80 10.05 -9.10
CA THR A 154 7.45 10.13 -9.69
C THR A 154 6.56 11.16 -9.02
N TYR A 155 6.79 11.48 -7.75
CA TYR A 155 5.94 12.40 -7.00
C TYR A 155 6.74 13.23 -5.98
N PRO A 156 7.46 14.27 -6.42
CA PRO A 156 8.26 15.14 -5.53
C PRO A 156 7.48 15.77 -4.36
N GLY A 157 6.20 16.10 -4.58
CA GLY A 157 5.31 16.67 -3.55
C GLY A 157 4.59 15.64 -2.67
N TYR A 158 4.98 14.36 -2.71
CA TYR A 158 4.25 13.30 -2.02
C TYR A 158 4.14 13.51 -0.51
N TRP A 159 5.23 13.90 0.14
CA TRP A 159 5.25 14.10 1.60
C TRP A 159 4.37 15.26 2.05
N ASP A 160 4.32 16.34 1.26
CA ASP A 160 3.43 17.48 1.54
C ASP A 160 1.97 17.08 1.34
N ALA A 161 1.66 16.32 0.29
CA ALA A 161 0.33 15.77 0.07
C ALA A 161 -0.10 14.87 1.22
N LEU A 162 0.77 13.97 1.69
CA LEU A 162 0.48 13.10 2.82
C LEU A 162 0.29 13.89 4.13
N ALA A 163 1.10 14.93 4.34
CA ALA A 163 0.95 15.81 5.50
C ALA A 163 -0.39 16.56 5.50
N SER A 164 -0.86 16.99 4.32
CA SER A 164 -2.17 17.63 4.15
C SER A 164 -3.35 16.73 4.53
N LEU A 165 -3.14 15.40 4.53
CA LEU A 165 -4.13 14.39 4.93
C LEU A 165 -4.09 14.07 6.44
N GLY A 166 -3.31 14.83 7.22
CA GLY A 166 -3.25 14.69 8.68
C GLY A 166 -2.12 13.79 9.19
N VAL A 167 -1.22 13.32 8.33
CA VAL A 167 -0.01 12.60 8.76
C VAL A 167 1.04 13.61 9.22
N SER A 168 1.54 13.46 10.45
CA SER A 168 2.69 14.26 10.90
C SER A 168 3.97 13.67 10.32
N VAL A 169 4.53 14.33 9.30
CA VAL A 169 5.83 13.96 8.72
C VAL A 169 6.95 14.65 9.49
N GLN A 170 7.87 13.86 10.03
CA GLN A 170 9.10 14.36 10.68
C GLN A 170 10.29 13.88 9.86
N ARG A 171 11.21 14.79 9.55
CA ARG A 171 12.48 14.51 8.85
C ARG A 171 13.62 14.43 9.83
#